data_AF-A0A3P1Y2R7-F1
#
_entry.id   AF-A0A3P1Y2R7-F1
#
_cell.length_a   1.000
_cell.length_b   1.000
_cell.length_c   1.000
_cell.angle_alpha   90.00
_cell.angle_beta   90.00
_cell.angle_gamma   90.00
#
_symmetry.space_group_name_H-M   'P 1'
#
loop_
_entity.id
_entity.type
_entity.pdbx_description
1 polymer ?
#
loop_
_entity_poly.entity_id
_entity_poly.type
_entity_poly.pdbx_seq_one_letter_code
_entity_poly.pdbx_strand_id
1 'polypeptide(L)'
;MDWVKASASTLVCEEKGTTLRDVVQGIMDGAETPEEIMEMLDLKGTDKGADQIPEILDVFVPVVNAWKSGGCGGGCSGCSGSCCGE
;
A
#
# COMPACT_ATOMS: atom_id res chain seq x y z
N MET A 1 1.11 15.29 6.11
CA MET A 1 0.50 15.40 4.76
C MET A 1 -0.71 14.48 4.71
N ASP A 2 -1.85 14.85 4.12
CA ASP A 2 -3.00 13.94 3.99
C ASP A 2 -2.78 12.92 2.86
N TRP A 3 -2.03 11.84 3.15
CA TRP A 3 -1.69 10.80 2.16
C TRP A 3 -2.89 10.10 1.54
N VAL A 4 -4.01 10.01 2.27
CA VAL A 4 -5.29 9.48 1.76
C VAL A 4 -5.84 10.28 0.56
N LYS A 5 -5.57 11.59 0.52
CA LYS A 5 -6.04 12.49 -0.55
C LYS A 5 -4.97 12.75 -1.61
N ALA A 6 -3.75 12.29 -1.37
CA ALA A 6 -2.65 12.47 -2.30
C ALA A 6 -2.89 11.64 -3.57
N SER A 7 -2.46 12.16 -4.72
CA SER A 7 -2.51 11.40 -5.97
C SER A 7 -1.54 10.22 -5.89
N ALA A 8 -1.90 9.08 -6.50
CA ALA A 8 -1.00 7.94 -6.61
C ALA A 8 0.31 8.28 -7.34
N SER A 9 0.28 9.30 -8.20
CA SER A 9 1.45 9.85 -8.92
C SER A 9 2.28 10.84 -8.10
N THR A 10 1.92 11.09 -6.83
CA THR A 10 2.70 11.98 -5.96
C THR A 10 4.07 11.38 -5.74
N LEU A 11 5.12 12.16 -6.01
CA LEU A 11 6.50 11.74 -5.77
C LEU A 11 6.76 11.71 -4.27
N VAL A 12 7.06 10.52 -3.76
CA VAL A 12 7.51 10.31 -2.38
C VAL A 12 9.02 10.52 -2.33
N CYS A 13 9.75 9.96 -3.30
CA CYS A 13 11.18 10.21 -3.47
C CYS A 13 11.48 10.69 -4.90
N GLU A 14 11.81 11.98 -5.05
CA GLU A 14 12.11 12.57 -6.36
C GLU A 14 13.37 11.99 -7.01
N GLU A 15 14.41 11.70 -6.22
CA GLU A 15 15.70 11.20 -6.72
C GLU A 15 15.58 9.82 -7.39
N LYS A 16 14.70 8.97 -6.85
CA LYS A 16 14.45 7.62 -7.35
C LYS A 16 13.24 7.53 -8.28
N GLY A 17 12.48 8.62 -8.40
CA GLY A 17 11.20 8.62 -9.10
C GLY A 17 10.13 7.77 -8.41
N THR A 18 10.31 7.46 -7.12
CA THR A 18 9.38 6.65 -6.33
C THR A 18 8.11 7.44 -6.09
N THR A 19 6.98 6.86 -6.47
CA THR A 19 5.66 7.47 -6.26
C THR A 19 4.95 6.83 -5.07
N LEU A 20 3.89 7.50 -4.60
CA LEU A 20 3.00 6.95 -3.58
C LEU A 20 2.45 5.58 -3.99
N ARG A 21 2.16 5.40 -5.28
CA ARG A 21 1.73 4.11 -5.83
C ARG A 21 2.75 3.01 -5.57
N ASP A 22 4.04 3.25 -5.77
CA ASP A 22 5.10 2.26 -5.57
C ASP A 22 5.17 1.83 -4.10
N VAL A 23 5.05 2.78 -3.18
CA VAL A 23 4.98 2.49 -1.74
C VAL A 23 3.76 1.64 -1.41
N VAL A 24 2.56 2.04 -1.84
CA VAL A 24 1.33 1.27 -1.61
C VAL A 24 1.42 -0.11 -2.25
N GLN A 25 2.06 -0.24 -3.41
CA GLN A 25 2.27 -1.52 -4.07
C GLN A 25 3.15 -2.45 -3.23
N GLY A 26 4.19 -1.92 -2.57
CA GLY A 26 4.99 -2.67 -1.61
C GLY A 26 4.17 -3.17 -0.41
N ILE A 27 3.26 -2.35 0.09
CA ILE A 27 2.34 -2.73 1.18
C ILE A 27 1.39 -3.86 0.72
N MET A 28 0.89 -3.75 -0.52
CA MET A 28 0.08 -4.82 -1.13
C MET A 28 0.85 -6.12 -1.27
N ASP A 29 2.15 -6.05 -1.61
CA ASP A 29 3.03 -7.22 -1.72
C ASP A 29 3.24 -7.90 -0.35
N GLY A 30 3.28 -7.12 0.73
CA GLY A 30 3.34 -7.64 2.09
C GLY A 30 4.22 -6.85 3.04
N ALA A 31 4.84 -5.75 2.60
CA ALA A 31 5.67 -4.95 3.48
C ALA A 31 4.83 -4.14 4.47
N GLU A 32 5.07 -4.39 5.75
CA GLU A 32 4.39 -3.71 6.85
C GLU A 32 5.32 -2.73 7.59
N THR A 33 6.60 -2.68 7.22
CA THR A 33 7.60 -1.84 7.87
C THR A 33 8.27 -0.89 6.87
N PRO A 34 8.76 0.28 7.34
CA PRO A 34 9.45 1.22 6.47
C PRO A 34 10.75 0.65 5.91
N GLU A 35 11.43 -0.20 6.67
CA GLU A 35 12.67 -0.86 6.23
C GLU A 35 12.42 -1.80 5.04
N GLU A 36 11.35 -2.59 5.07
CA GLU A 36 10.96 -3.49 3.98
C GLU A 36 10.61 -2.70 2.71
N ILE A 37 9.82 -1.62 2.85
CA ILE A 37 9.49 -0.74 1.72
C ILE A 37 10.74 -0.10 1.13
N MET A 38 11.63 0.40 2.00
CA MET A 38 12.87 1.04 1.55
C MET A 38 13.78 0.04 0.83
N GLU A 39 13.90 -1.19 1.33
CA GLU A 39 14.66 -2.25 0.67
C GLU A 39 14.07 -2.58 -0.71
N MET A 40 12.75 -2.77 -0.80
CA MET A 40 12.08 -3.09 -2.07
C MET A 40 12.20 -1.98 -3.11
N LEU A 41 12.19 -0.72 -2.67
CA LEU A 41 12.25 0.45 -3.55
C LEU A 41 13.67 0.98 -3.75
N ASP A 42 14.69 0.26 -3.23
CA ASP A 42 16.10 0.66 -3.24
C ASP A 42 16.29 2.10 -2.71
N LEU A 43 15.54 2.45 -1.66
CA LEU A 43 15.62 3.71 -0.94
C LEU A 43 16.60 3.60 0.23
N LYS A 44 17.30 4.69 0.49
CA LYS A 44 18.17 4.88 1.65
C LYS A 44 17.52 5.86 2.60
N GLY A 45 17.78 5.73 3.89
CA GLY A 45 17.29 6.69 4.90
C GLY A 45 17.79 8.13 4.69
N THR A 46 18.79 8.33 3.83
CA THR A 46 19.28 9.65 3.41
C THR A 46 18.51 10.25 2.23
N ASP A 47 17.74 9.44 1.51
CA ASP A 47 17.02 9.88 0.32
C ASP A 47 15.86 10.80 0.72
N LYS A 48 15.68 11.88 -0.05
CA LYS A 48 14.58 12.81 0.23
C LYS A 48 13.25 12.11 0.11
N GLY A 49 12.53 12.07 1.23
CA GLY A 49 11.20 11.49 1.36
C GLY A 49 11.14 10.05 1.89
N ALA A 50 12.28 9.40 2.15
CA ALA A 50 12.32 8.17 2.93
C ALA A 50 11.72 8.35 4.34
N ASP A 51 11.89 9.55 4.93
CA ASP A 51 11.27 9.97 6.20
C ASP A 51 9.73 9.95 6.19
N GLN A 52 9.11 10.04 5.01
CA GLN A 52 7.65 10.03 4.85
C GLN A 52 7.07 8.61 4.75
N ILE A 53 7.89 7.60 4.44
CA ILE A 53 7.49 6.19 4.33
C ILE A 53 6.74 5.69 5.59
N PRO A 54 7.21 5.91 6.83
CA PRO A 54 6.47 5.47 8.01
C PRO A 54 5.08 6.11 8.13
N GLU A 55 4.91 7.38 7.76
CA GLU A 55 3.59 8.04 7.76
C GLU A 55 2.65 7.45 6.71
N ILE A 56 3.17 7.09 5.53
CA ILE A 56 2.38 6.45 4.47
C ILE A 56 1.94 5.05 4.91
N LEU A 57 2.82 4.29 5.54
CA LEU A 57 2.51 2.96 6.06
C LEU A 57 1.39 3.00 7.10
N ASP A 58 1.44 3.92 8.06
CA ASP A 58 0.39 4.08 9.09
C ASP A 58 -1.00 4.29 8.47
N VAL A 59 -1.06 4.97 7.34
CA VAL A 59 -2.30 5.23 6.60
C VAL A 59 -2.75 4.01 5.77
N PHE A 60 -1.84 3.39 5.03
CA PHE A 60 -2.20 2.39 4.01
C PHE A 60 -2.13 0.94 4.48
N VAL A 61 -1.27 0.59 5.45
CA VAL A 61 -1.22 -0.75 6.06
C VAL A 61 -2.59 -1.18 6.58
N PRO A 62 -3.32 -0.39 7.41
CA PRO A 62 -4.64 -0.81 7.88
C PRO A 62 -5.66 -0.95 6.75
N VAL A 63 -5.58 -0.11 5.71
CA VAL A 63 -6.46 -0.18 4.53
C VAL A 63 -6.20 -1.44 3.72
N VAL A 64 -4.92 -1.74 3.44
CA VAL A 64 -4.49 -2.95 2.71
C VAL A 64 -4.78 -4.20 3.54
N ASN A 65 -4.53 -4.19 4.85
CA ASN A 65 -4.84 -5.32 5.73
C ASN A 65 -6.36 -5.53 5.84
N ALA A 66 -7.17 -4.48 5.90
CA ALA A 66 -8.62 -4.58 5.81
C ALA A 66 -9.08 -5.11 4.44
N TRP A 67 -8.35 -4.83 3.36
CA TRP A 67 -8.66 -5.33 2.02
C TRP A 67 -8.20 -6.78 1.80
N LYS A 68 -7.05 -7.18 2.37
CA LYS A 68 -6.59 -8.57 2.41
C LYS A 68 -7.49 -9.44 3.30
N SER A 69 -7.93 -8.90 4.43
CA SER A 69 -8.81 -9.58 5.40
C SER A 69 -10.29 -9.53 4.96
N GLY A 70 -10.72 -8.47 4.29
CA GLY A 70 -12.09 -8.22 3.83
C GLY A 70 -12.33 -8.51 2.34
N GLY A 71 -11.29 -8.88 1.60
CA GLY A 71 -11.37 -9.26 0.20
C GLY A 71 -11.88 -10.69 0.07
N CYS A 72 -13.21 -10.85 -0.03
CA CYS A 72 -13.88 -11.99 -0.64
C CYS A 72 -13.16 -13.35 -0.46
N GLY A 73 -12.88 -13.72 0.79
CA GLY A 73 -11.95 -14.81 1.09
C GLY A 73 -12.25 -15.48 2.43
N GLY A 74 -13.51 -15.83 2.67
CA GLY A 74 -13.88 -16.58 3.87
C GLY A 74 -15.30 -16.38 4.35
N GLY A 75 -16.26 -16.42 3.43
CA GLY A 75 -17.66 -16.19 3.78
C GLY A 75 -18.64 -16.42 2.64
N CYS A 76 -18.39 -17.40 1.77
CA CYS A 76 -19.49 -18.02 1.02
C CYS A 76 -20.33 -18.93 1.95
N SER A 77 -20.83 -18.34 3.02
CA SER A 77 -21.96 -18.87 3.82
C SER A 77 -23.19 -17.96 3.66
N GLY A 78 -23.16 -17.02 2.70
CA GLY A 78 -24.22 -16.04 2.48
C GLY A 78 -24.43 -15.59 1.03
N CYS A 79 -23.67 -16.10 0.04
CA CYS A 79 -23.98 -15.89 -1.38
C CYS A 79 -25.13 -16.81 -1.82
N SER A 80 -26.32 -16.55 -1.26
CA SER A 80 -27.58 -17.04 -1.80
C SER A 80 -28.01 -16.07 -2.90
N GLY A 81 -27.59 -16.34 -4.14
CA GLY A 81 -28.15 -15.68 -5.31
C GLY A 81 -27.13 -15.05 -6.25
N SER A 82 -26.82 -15.79 -7.31
CA SER A 82 -26.60 -15.25 -8.65
C SER A 82 -25.39 -14.36 -8.88
N CYS A 83 -24.22 -14.96 -9.10
CA CYS A 83 -23.23 -14.43 -10.05
C CYS A 83 -22.19 -15.50 -10.42
N CYS A 84 -22.54 -16.35 -11.39
CA CYS A 84 -21.68 -16.86 -12.47
C CYS A 84 -22.54 -17.88 -13.24
N GLY A 85 -22.90 -17.48 -14.45
CA GLY A 85 -23.72 -18.28 -15.35
C GLY A 85 -22.95 -19.43 -15.99
N GLU A 86 -23.77 -20.33 -16.52
CA GLU A 86 -23.51 -21.61 -17.23
C GLU A 86 -23.20 -22.83 -16.35
#